data_AF-A0A125SIL2-F1
#
_entry.id   AF-A0A125SIL2-F1
#
_cell.length_a   1.000
_cell.length_b   1.000
_cell.length_c   1.000
_cell.angle_alpha   90.00
_cell.angle_beta   90.00
_cell.angle_gamma   90.00
#
_symmetry.space_group_name_H-M   'P 1'
#
loop_
_entity.id
_entity.type
_entity.pdbx_description
1 polymer ?
#
loop_
_entity_poly.entity_id
_entity_poly.type
_entity_poly.pdbx_seq_one_letter_code
_entity_poly.pdbx_strand_id
1 'polypeptide(L)' 'MARLYDATWDETYVLPRTNTVSEDYFHSDNGYDAVDIQRIGALRVGEQVELDGGHHLVKRIQ' A
#
# COMPACT_ATOMS: atom_id res chain seq x y z
N MET A 1 -1.65 -17.83 5.38
CA MET A 1 -2.27 -17.24 4.17
C MET A 1 -1.52 -15.97 3.85
N ALA A 2 -1.17 -15.73 2.58
CA ALA A 2 -0.51 -14.49 2.19
C ALA A 2 -1.51 -13.33 2.26
N ARG A 3 -1.08 -12.20 2.84
CA ARG A 3 -1.86 -10.96 2.84
C ARG A 3 -1.75 -10.30 1.47
N LEU A 4 -2.88 -9.82 0.96
CA LEU A 4 -2.96 -9.16 -0.34
C LEU A 4 -3.57 -7.77 -0.18
N TYR A 5 -3.09 -6.85 -1.00
CA TYR A 5 -3.46 -5.44 -0.96
C TYR A 5 -3.72 -4.92 -2.36
N ASP A 6 -4.74 -4.08 -2.52
CA ASP A 6 -4.85 -3.19 -3.67
C ASP A 6 -4.12 -1.89 -3.34
N ALA A 7 -3.11 -1.60 -4.14
CA ALA A 7 -2.25 -0.43 -4.01
C ALA A 7 -2.48 0.48 -5.22
N THR A 8 -2.95 1.70 -4.97
CA THR A 8 -3.25 2.72 -6.00
C THR A 8 -2.28 3.87 -5.85
N TRP A 9 -1.61 4.21 -6.95
CA TRP A 9 -0.79 5.41 -7.11
C TRP A 9 -1.53 6.34 -8.06
N ASP A 10 -1.80 7.56 -7.62
CA ASP A 10 -2.57 8.52 -8.40
C ASP A 10 -1.73 9.23 -9.48
N GLU A 11 -2.32 10.24 -10.13
CA GLU A 11 -1.72 10.98 -11.24
C GLU A 11 -0.46 11.77 -10.89
N THR A 12 -0.14 11.94 -9.59
CA THR A 12 1.11 12.60 -9.17
C THR A 12 2.34 11.71 -9.36
N TYR A 13 2.13 10.40 -9.51
CA TYR A 13 3.20 9.43 -9.74
C TYR A 13 3.60 9.35 -11.21
N VAL A 14 4.85 8.95 -11.46
CA VAL A 14 5.37 8.72 -12.82
C VAL A 14 4.57 7.65 -13.56
N LEU A 15 4.04 6.66 -12.85
CA LEU A 15 3.21 5.58 -13.38
C LEU A 15 1.94 5.40 -12.52
N PRO A 16 0.90 6.23 -12.75
CA PRO A 16 -0.38 6.09 -12.07
C PRO A 16 -1.02 4.75 -12.40
N ARG A 17 -1.39 3.97 -11.38
CA ARG A 17 -2.00 2.65 -11.55
C ARG A 17 -2.60 2.12 -10.26
N THR A 18 -3.42 1.08 -10.38
CA THR A 18 -3.79 0.20 -9.27
C THR A 18 -3.24 -1.19 -9.55
N ASN A 19 -2.52 -1.77 -8.58
CA ASN A 19 -2.04 -3.15 -8.65
C ASN A 19 -2.44 -3.90 -7.38
N THR A 20 -2.74 -5.19 -7.54
CA THR A 20 -2.79 -6.12 -6.41
C THR A 20 -1.38 -6.61 -6.10
N VAL A 21 -0.94 -6.43 -4.85
CA VAL A 21 0.41 -6.77 -4.37
C VAL A 21 0.35 -7.57 -3.07
N SER A 22 1.41 -8.32 -2.77
CA SER A 22 1.58 -9.00 -1.48
C SER A 22 2.17 -8.05 -0.43
N GLU A 23 2.10 -8.44 0.85
CA GLU A 23 2.75 -7.71 1.95
C GLU A 23 4.24 -7.46 1.69
N ASP A 24 4.92 -8.42 1.06
CA ASP A 24 6.35 -8.33 0.72
C ASP A 24 6.68 -7.20 -0.26
N TYR A 25 5.69 -6.58 -0.93
CA TYR A 25 5.93 -5.40 -1.76
C TYR A 25 6.29 -4.16 -0.92
N PHE A 26 5.82 -4.09 0.33
CA PHE A 26 5.98 -2.94 1.19
C PHE A 26 7.28 -3.04 2.00
N HIS A 27 8.38 -2.60 1.40
CA HIS A 27 9.70 -2.53 2.05
C HIS A 27 10.49 -1.28 1.62
N SER A 28 11.60 -1.02 2.31
CA SER A 28 12.46 0.14 2.08
C SER A 28 12.92 0.31 0.63
N ASP A 29 13.25 -0.79 -0.06
CA ASP A 29 13.74 -0.70 -1.44
C ASP A 29 12.65 -0.28 -2.45
N ASN A 30 11.37 -0.36 -2.06
CA ASN A 30 10.23 0.16 -2.83
C ASN A 30 9.76 1.54 -2.32
N GLY A 31 10.51 2.18 -1.43
CA GLY A 31 10.24 3.54 -0.95
C GLY A 31 9.36 3.62 0.30
N TYR A 32 9.02 2.50 0.94
CA TYR A 32 8.20 2.49 2.16
C TYR A 32 9.07 2.65 3.41
N ASP A 33 8.74 3.61 4.26
CA ASP A 33 9.39 3.75 5.55
C ASP A 33 8.80 2.80 6.61
N ALA A 34 9.43 2.74 7.79
CA ALA A 34 8.97 1.85 8.86
C ALA A 34 7.55 2.18 9.36
N VAL A 35 7.14 3.45 9.28
CA VAL A 35 5.82 3.91 9.72
C VAL A 35 4.76 3.46 8.71
N ASP A 36 5.04 3.57 7.41
CA ASP A 36 4.16 3.09 6.35
C ASP A 36 3.95 1.58 6.45
N ILE A 37 5.05 0.82 6.59
CA ILE A 37 5.00 -0.64 6.73
C ILE A 37 4.16 -1.04 7.95
N GLN A 38 4.34 -0.36 9.09
CA GLN A 38 3.54 -0.62 10.29
C GLN A 38 2.05 -0.32 10.07
N ARG A 39 1.73 0.81 9.42
CA ARG A 39 0.35 1.22 9.15
C ARG A 39 -0.35 0.25 8.19
N ILE A 40 0.33 -0.17 7.12
CA ILE A 40 -0.19 -1.16 6.16
C ILE A 40 -0.37 -2.53 6.83
N GLY A 41 0.61 -2.97 7.62
CA GLY A 41 0.58 -4.25 8.32
C GLY A 41 -0.50 -4.36 9.40
N ALA A 42 -1.01 -3.23 9.89
CA ALA A 42 -2.09 -3.15 10.88
C ALA A 42 -3.50 -3.24 10.27
N LEU A 43 -3.63 -3.09 8.94
CA LEU A 43 -4.93 -3.11 8.26
C LEU A 43 -5.63 -4.46 8.41
N ARG A 44 -6.93 -4.41 8.68
CA ARG A 44 -7.86 -5.54 8.54
C ARG A 44 -8.38 -5.61 7.11
N VAL A 45 -8.89 -6.79 6.71
CA VAL A 45 -9.51 -6.95 5.39
C VAL A 45 -10.66 -5.95 5.23
N GLY A 46 -10.61 -5.17 4.15
CA GLY A 46 -11.55 -4.09 3.86
C GLY A 46 -11.11 -2.70 4.34
N GLU A 47 -10.14 -2.61 5.26
CA GLU A 47 -9.57 -1.33 5.70
C GLU A 47 -8.54 -0.81 4.69
N GLN A 48 -8.37 0.52 4.69
CA GLN A 48 -7.42 1.22 3.82
C GLN A 48 -6.64 2.28 4.58
N VAL A 49 -5.46 2.63 4.07
CA VAL A 49 -4.64 3.73 4.54
C VAL A 49 -4.23 4.63 3.37
N GLU A 50 -4.21 5.92 3.64
CA GLU A 50 -3.65 6.94 2.76
C GLU A 50 -2.20 7.24 3.19
N LEU A 51 -1.31 7.16 2.21
CA LEU A 51 0.11 7.47 2.28
C LEU A 51 0.41 8.66 1.37
N ASP A 52 1.58 9.26 1.52
CA ASP A 52 2.06 10.37 0.68
C ASP A 52 1.08 11.53 0.53
N GLY A 53 0.43 11.92 1.62
CA GLY A 53 -0.54 13.02 1.60
C GLY A 53 -1.85 12.69 0.88
N GLY A 54 -2.16 11.42 0.64
CA GLY A 54 -3.40 10.97 -0.01
C GLY A 54 -3.22 10.49 -1.46
N HIS A 55 -2.01 10.63 -2.01
CA HIS A 55 -1.69 10.26 -3.39
C HIS A 55 -1.44 8.76 -3.58
N HIS A 56 -1.24 8.03 -2.48
CA HIS A 56 -1.10 6.59 -2.48
C HIS A 56 -2.10 5.95 -1.51
N LEU A 57 -2.97 5.08 -2.05
CA LEU A 57 -3.97 4.35 -1.27
C LEU A 57 -3.60 2.87 -1.21
N VAL A 58 -3.56 2.30 -0.01
CA VAL A 58 -3.37 0.86 0.19
C VAL A 58 -4.55 0.28 0.93
N LYS A 59 -5.25 -0.68 0.33
CA LYS A 59 -6.40 -1.39 0.91
C LYS A 59 -6.09 -2.86 1.06
N ARG A 60 -6.32 -3.44 2.24
CA ARG A 60 -6.15 -4.88 2.43
C ARG A 60 -7.35 -5.65 1.89
N ILE A 61 -7.10 -6.61 1.01
CA ILE A 61 -8.13 -7.45 0.38
C ILE A 61 -8.09 -8.91 0.85
N GLN A 62 -6.98 -9.36 1.46
CA GLN A 62 -6.84 -10.69 2.07
C GLN A 62 -5.85 -10.66 3.25
#